data_AF-A0A9R0YYQ3-F1
#
_entry.id   AF-A0A9R0YYQ3-F1
#
_cell.length_a   1.000
_cell.length_b   1.000
_cell.length_c   1.000
_cell.angle_alpha   90.00
_cell.angle_beta   90.00
_cell.angle_gamma   90.00
#
_symmetry.space_group_name_H-M   'P 1'
#
loop_
_entity.id
_entity.type
_entity.pdbx_description
1 polymer ?
#
loop_
_entity_poly.entity_id
_entity_poly.type
_entity_poly.pdbx_seq_one_letter_code
_entity_poly.pdbx_strand_id
1 'polypeptide(L)'
;MFREIYPGYRKEEIGQCIKNASVFIENSQRKDGSWYGTWGICFTYGTLFAVQGLIASGRTYENSSFIRNACNFLLSKQLNTGGWGETYLSSETEFFNLSKIFEMLSAYPSPSF
;
A
#
# COMPACT_ATOMS: atom_id res chain seq x y z
N MET A 1 5.07 -20.48 -8.78
CA MET A 1 4.02 -20.51 -7.72
C MET A 1 3.56 -21.94 -7.44
N PHE A 2 3.04 -22.24 -6.25
CA PHE A 2 2.53 -23.59 -5.88
C PHE A 2 1.60 -24.21 -6.94
N ARG A 3 0.64 -23.45 -7.47
CA ARG A 3 -0.32 -23.91 -8.51
C ARG A 3 0.32 -24.27 -9.86
N GLU A 4 1.52 -23.78 -10.14
CA GLU A 4 2.26 -24.12 -11.36
C GLU A 4 2.94 -25.49 -11.23
N ILE A 5 3.38 -25.82 -10.01
CA ILE A 5 4.01 -27.10 -9.68
C ILE A 5 2.94 -28.19 -9.52
N TYR A 6 1.78 -27.85 -8.96
CA TYR A 6 0.67 -28.79 -8.71
C TYR A 6 -0.65 -28.29 -9.32
N PRO A 7 -0.81 -28.30 -10.66
CA PRO A 7 -1.94 -27.66 -11.33
C PRO A 7 -3.30 -28.33 -11.09
N GLY A 8 -3.32 -29.60 -10.68
CA GLY A 8 -4.56 -30.33 -10.38
C GLY A 8 -5.00 -30.30 -8.92
N TYR A 9 -4.14 -29.86 -8.00
CA TYR A 9 -4.45 -29.89 -6.57
C TYR A 9 -5.41 -28.75 -6.21
N ARG A 10 -6.65 -29.08 -5.84
CA ARG A 10 -7.67 -28.12 -5.35
C ARG A 10 -7.83 -26.88 -6.24
N LYS A 11 -7.72 -27.06 -7.56
CA LYS A 11 -7.58 -25.98 -8.54
C LYS A 11 -8.72 -24.97 -8.46
N GLU A 12 -9.96 -25.46 -8.38
CA GLU A 12 -11.17 -24.64 -8.34
C GLU A 12 -11.23 -23.83 -7.04
N GLU A 13 -10.97 -24.46 -5.90
CA GLU A 13 -11.01 -23.83 -4.58
C GLU A 13 -9.91 -22.77 -4.45
N ILE A 14 -8.68 -23.09 -4.85
CA ILE A 14 -7.56 -22.14 -4.85
C ILE A 14 -7.86 -20.96 -5.79
N GLY A 15 -8.39 -21.23 -6.99
CA GLY A 15 -8.80 -20.20 -7.94
C GLY A 15 -9.85 -19.26 -7.35
N GLN A 16 -10.85 -19.81 -6.66
CA GLN A 16 -11.88 -19.02 -5.98
C GLN A 16 -11.31 -18.19 -4.83
N CYS A 17 -10.39 -18.75 -4.03
CA CYS A 17 -9.69 -18.02 -2.98
C CYS A 17 -8.90 -16.82 -3.54
N ILE A 18 -8.13 -17.02 -4.62
CA ILE A 18 -7.37 -15.94 -5.27
C ILE A 18 -8.32 -14.85 -5.78
N LYS A 19 -9.42 -15.24 -6.44
CA LYS A 19 -10.42 -14.30 -6.92
C LYS A 19 -10.99 -13.47 -5.78
N ASN A 20 -11.45 -14.11 -4.71
CA ASN A 20 -12.04 -13.42 -3.56
C ASN A 20 -11.04 -12.48 -2.87
N ALA A 21 -9.80 -12.96 -2.65
CA ALA A 21 -8.74 -12.16 -2.06
C ALA A 21 -8.43 -10.91 -2.90
N SER A 22 -8.36 -11.07 -4.22
CA SER A 22 -8.09 -9.94 -5.11
C SER A 22 -9.20 -8.88 -5.10
N VAL A 23 -10.47 -9.29 -5.05
CA VAL A 23 -11.61 -8.37 -4.90
C VAL A 23 -11.57 -7.66 -3.54
N PHE A 24 -11.19 -8.38 -2.47
CA PHE A 24 -11.01 -7.78 -1.15
C PHE A 24 -9.90 -6.71 -1.15
N ILE A 25 -8.76 -6.99 -1.80
CA ILE A 25 -7.67 -6.01 -1.92
C ILE A 25 -8.16 -4.79 -2.71
N GLU A 26 -8.82 -4.97 -3.85
CA GLU A 26 -9.38 -3.87 -4.65
C GLU A 26 -10.34 -3.01 -3.83
N ASN A 27 -11.28 -3.63 -3.10
CA ASN A 27 -12.29 -2.93 -2.30
C ASN A 27 -11.73 -2.24 -1.04
N SER A 28 -10.53 -2.61 -0.58
CA SER A 28 -9.88 -1.97 0.56
C SER A 28 -8.96 -0.81 0.17
N GLN A 29 -8.81 -0.53 -1.13
CA GLN A 29 -8.04 0.64 -1.58
C GLN A 29 -8.69 1.93 -1.08
N ARG A 30 -7.87 2.82 -0.50
CA ARG A 30 -8.30 4.16 -0.08
C ARG A 30 -8.49 5.05 -1.31
N LYS A 31 -9.24 6.14 -1.13
CA LYS A 31 -9.55 7.10 -2.22
C LYS A 31 -8.30 7.73 -2.85
N ASP A 32 -7.21 7.84 -2.09
CA ASP A 32 -5.93 8.39 -2.57
C ASP A 32 -5.08 7.36 -3.33
N GLY A 33 -5.54 6.11 -3.46
CA GLY A 33 -4.84 5.02 -4.14
C GLY A 33 -3.98 4.15 -3.22
N SER A 34 -3.88 4.47 -1.92
CA SER A 34 -3.07 3.73 -0.96
C SER A 34 -3.81 2.58 -0.28
N TRP A 35 -3.04 1.69 0.36
CA TRP A 35 -3.53 0.75 1.36
C TRP A 35 -2.86 0.99 2.70
N TYR A 36 -3.64 0.85 3.78
CA TYR A 36 -3.12 0.97 5.14
C TYR A 36 -2.31 -0.28 5.53
N GLY A 37 -1.13 -0.07 6.12
CA GLY A 37 -0.27 -1.15 6.61
C GLY A 37 -0.45 -1.37 8.11
N THR A 38 -0.79 -2.61 8.50
CA THR A 38 -1.00 -3.00 9.91
C THR A 38 0.26 -3.57 10.58
N TRP A 39 1.22 -4.06 9.78
CA TRP A 39 2.42 -4.76 10.28
C TRP A 39 3.73 -4.04 9.94
N GLY A 40 3.62 -2.84 9.36
CA GLY A 40 4.73 -1.98 8.98
C GLY A 40 4.22 -0.55 8.83
N ILE A 41 5.14 0.41 8.80
CA ILE A 41 4.82 1.83 8.69
C ILE A 41 4.86 2.25 7.21
N CYS A 42 3.81 2.79 6.64
CA CYS A 42 2.42 2.37 6.83
C CYS A 42 1.78 2.20 5.46
N PHE A 43 1.67 3.27 4.69
CA PHE A 43 1.00 3.23 3.40
C PHE A 43 1.91 2.74 2.28
N THR A 44 3.21 3.03 2.30
CA THR A 44 4.16 2.44 1.36
C THR A 44 4.21 0.92 1.54
N TYR A 45 4.28 0.46 2.79
CA TYR A 45 4.24 -0.95 3.16
C TYR A 45 2.94 -1.61 2.70
N GLY A 46 1.78 -1.07 3.11
CA GLY A 46 0.48 -1.63 2.73
C GLY A 46 0.27 -1.67 1.22
N THR A 47 0.62 -0.58 0.53
CA THR A 47 0.49 -0.46 -0.93
C THR A 47 1.40 -1.45 -1.68
N LEU A 48 2.63 -1.68 -1.19
CA LEU A 48 3.54 -2.68 -1.78
C LEU A 48 2.91 -4.08 -1.80
N PHE A 49 2.42 -4.55 -0.65
CA PHE A 49 1.84 -5.89 -0.54
C PHE A 49 0.53 -6.02 -1.32
N ALA A 50 -0.32 -4.99 -1.31
CA ALA A 50 -1.54 -4.97 -2.09
C ALA A 50 -1.25 -5.09 -3.59
N VAL A 51 -0.31 -4.29 -4.12
CA VAL A 51 0.07 -4.33 -5.54
C VAL A 51 0.67 -5.68 -5.91
N GLN A 52 1.55 -6.25 -5.08
CA GLN A 52 2.12 -7.59 -5.32
C GLN A 52 1.03 -8.68 -5.37
N GLY A 53 0.05 -8.64 -4.45
CA GLY A 53 -1.08 -9.56 -4.46
C GLY A 53 -1.95 -9.43 -5.71
N LEU A 54 -2.22 -8.20 -6.15
CA LEU A 54 -2.95 -7.95 -7.39
C LEU A 54 -2.21 -8.47 -8.62
N ILE A 55 -0.91 -8.21 -8.73
CA ILE A 55 -0.07 -8.74 -9.82
C ILE A 55 -0.08 -10.27 -9.82
N ALA A 56 0.11 -10.90 -8.66
CA ALA A 56 0.07 -12.36 -8.53
C ALA A 56 -1.28 -12.97 -8.94
N SER A 57 -2.36 -12.20 -8.81
CA SER A 57 -3.71 -12.58 -9.23
C SER A 57 -4.04 -12.22 -10.70
N GLY A 58 -3.06 -11.74 -11.47
CA GLY A 58 -3.19 -11.46 -12.91
C GLY A 58 -3.53 -10.02 -13.27
N ARG A 59 -3.48 -9.07 -12.32
CA ARG A 59 -3.67 -7.64 -12.63
C ARG A 59 -2.37 -7.07 -13.18
N THR A 60 -2.51 -6.15 -14.11
CA THR A 60 -1.41 -5.41 -14.73
C THR A 60 -1.73 -3.93 -14.71
N TYR A 61 -0.74 -3.12 -15.06
CA TYR A 61 -0.91 -1.68 -15.17
C TYR A 61 -2.00 -1.30 -16.18
N GLU A 62 -2.13 -2.06 -17.26
CA GLU A 62 -3.09 -1.81 -18.35
C GLU A 62 -4.51 -2.20 -17.95
N ASN A 63 -4.68 -3.34 -17.27
CA ASN A 63 -6.01 -3.90 -16.98
C ASN A 63 -6.60 -3.50 -15.62
N SER A 64 -5.83 -2.82 -14.74
CA SER A 64 -6.28 -2.49 -13.39
C SER A 64 -6.13 -1.00 -13.07
N SER A 65 -7.26 -0.33 -12.85
CA SER A 65 -7.28 1.05 -12.32
C SER A 65 -6.69 1.13 -10.91
N PHE A 66 -6.88 0.10 -10.09
CA PHE A 66 -6.34 0.03 -8.72
C PHE A 66 -4.81 0.08 -8.72
N ILE A 67 -4.15 -0.66 -9.64
CA ILE A 67 -2.70 -0.58 -9.80
C ILE A 67 -2.27 0.82 -10.24
N ARG A 68 -2.95 1.44 -11.21
CA ARG A 68 -2.62 2.81 -11.66
C ARG A 68 -2.77 3.84 -10.55
N ASN A 69 -3.83 3.74 -9.76
CA ASN A 69 -4.06 4.60 -8.60
C ASN A 69 -2.95 4.43 -7.55
N ALA A 70 -2.50 3.20 -7.32
CA ALA A 70 -1.38 2.89 -6.43
C ALA A 70 -0.08 3.55 -6.92
N CYS A 71 0.21 3.45 -8.23
CA CYS A 71 1.37 4.11 -8.84
C CYS A 71 1.29 5.63 -8.68
N ASN A 72 0.13 6.23 -8.96
CA ASN A 72 -0.10 7.66 -8.79
C ASN A 72 0.09 8.11 -7.34
N PHE A 73 -0.41 7.32 -6.38
CA PHE A 73 -0.17 7.55 -4.95
C PHE A 73 1.33 7.58 -4.66
N LEU A 74 2.06 6.52 -5.00
CA LEU A 74 3.49 6.42 -4.72
C LEU A 74 4.29 7.55 -5.39
N LEU A 75 4.04 7.84 -6.66
CA LEU A 75 4.71 8.94 -7.38
C LEU A 75 4.42 10.30 -6.72
N SER A 76 3.20 10.54 -6.26
CA SER A 76 2.85 11.80 -5.56
C SER A 76 3.57 11.96 -4.21
N LYS A 77 4.12 10.88 -3.66
CA LYS A 77 4.77 10.81 -2.36
C LYS A 77 6.29 10.64 -2.44
N GLN A 78 6.84 10.60 -3.65
CA GLN A 78 8.28 10.48 -3.86
C GLN A 78 8.98 11.77 -3.42
N LEU A 79 10.07 11.63 -2.66
CA LEU A 79 10.92 12.73 -2.24
C LEU A 79 11.81 13.19 -3.39
N ASN A 80 12.32 14.43 -3.32
CA ASN A 80 13.28 14.95 -4.31
C ASN A 80 14.58 14.13 -4.41
N THR A 81 14.88 13.34 -3.38
CA THR A 81 16.00 12.38 -3.36
C THR A 81 15.69 11.07 -4.09
N GLY A 82 14.47 10.90 -4.59
CA GLY A 82 13.97 9.70 -5.28
C GLY A 82 13.41 8.62 -4.36
N GLY A 83 13.55 8.75 -3.03
CA GLY A 83 13.06 7.78 -2.04
C GLY A 83 11.65 8.07 -1.51
N TRP A 84 11.20 7.24 -0.58
CA TRP A 84 9.98 7.42 0.21
C TRP A 84 10.32 7.38 1.70
N GLY A 85 9.58 8.14 2.51
CA GLY A 85 9.73 8.14 3.95
C GLY A 85 8.40 8.32 4.63
N GLU A 86 8.16 7.52 5.67
CA GLU A 86 7.01 7.63 6.54
C GLU A 86 7.49 7.68 7.99
N THR A 87 6.66 8.28 8.84
CA THR A 87 6.91 8.40 10.27
C THR A 87 5.98 7.44 10.99
N TYR A 88 6.31 6.98 12.20
CA TYR A 88 5.40 6.09 12.93
C TYR A 88 4.02 6.73 13.17
N LEU A 89 3.96 8.06 13.24
CA LEU A 89 2.72 8.83 13.35
C LEU A 89 1.78 8.61 12.16
N SER A 90 2.28 8.14 11.01
CA SER A 90 1.43 7.77 9.87
C SER A 90 0.48 6.60 10.20
N SER A 91 0.87 5.71 11.11
CA SER A 91 -0.01 4.65 11.62
C SER A 91 -1.05 5.19 12.60
N GLU A 92 -0.70 6.16 13.44
CA GLU A 92 -1.65 6.74 14.42
C GLU A 92 -2.65 7.71 13.78
N THR A 93 -2.17 8.54 12.86
CA THR A 93 -2.97 9.61 12.23
C THR A 93 -3.68 9.16 10.96
N GLU A 94 -3.41 7.94 10.50
CA GLU A 94 -3.82 7.42 9.19
C GLU A 94 -3.55 8.39 8.03
N PHE A 95 -2.44 9.11 8.11
CA PHE A 95 -2.08 10.12 7.12
C PHE A 95 -0.62 9.98 6.67
N PHE A 96 -0.43 9.99 5.35
CA PHE A 96 0.90 9.97 4.74
C PHE A 96 1.46 11.40 4.69
N ASN A 97 2.29 11.79 5.67
CA ASN A 97 3.05 13.02 5.55
C ASN A 97 4.28 13.09 6.45
N LEU A 98 5.40 13.52 5.87
CA LEU A 98 6.60 13.97 6.58
C LEU A 98 6.50 15.44 7.03
N SER A 99 5.65 16.26 6.39
CA SER A 99 5.53 17.70 6.70
C SER A 99 4.90 17.97 8.06
N LYS A 100 4.11 17.02 8.58
CA LYS A 100 3.45 17.17 9.88
C LYS A 100 4.44 17.09 11.04
N ILE A 101 5.62 16.49 10.84
CA ILE A 101 6.74 16.62 11.79
C ILE A 101 7.23 18.06 11.85
N PHE A 102 7.40 18.75 10.72
CA PHE A 102 7.79 20.16 10.73
C PHE A 102 6.74 21.04 11.38
N GLU A 103 5.44 20.82 11.10
CA GLU A 103 4.36 21.54 11.78
C GLU A 103 4.28 21.21 13.28
N MET A 104 4.42 19.94 13.69
CA MET A 104 4.45 19.55 15.09
C MET A 104 5.68 20.10 15.81
N LEU A 105 6.87 20.04 15.22
CA LEU A 105 8.09 20.64 15.76
C LEU A 105 8.00 22.17 15.82
N SER A 106 7.28 22.81 14.90
CA SER A 106 7.02 24.25 14.92
C SER A 106 5.94 24.63 15.95
N ALA A 107 5.04 23.71 16.30
CA ALA A 107 3.98 23.91 17.27
C ALA A 107 4.40 23.60 18.72
N TYR A 108 5.52 22.89 18.93
CA TYR A 108 6.12 22.71 20.24
C TYR A 108 7.14 23.84 20.52
N PRO A 109 6.87 24.76 21.45
CA PRO A 109 7.86 25.76 21.83
C PRO A 109 9.07 25.03 22.43
N SER A 110 10.26 25.38 21.94
CA SER A 110 11.54 24.91 22.49
C SER A 110 11.53 25.10 24.02
N PRO A 111 11.91 24.09 24.82
CA PRO A 111 12.07 24.29 26.25
C PRO A 111 13.15 25.36 26.44
N SER A 112 12.74 26.48 27.03
CA SER A 112 13.66 27.49 27.55
C SER A 112 14.53 26.80 28.62
N PHE A 113 15.79 26.57 28.27
CA PHE A 113 16.85 26.30 29.23
C PHE A 113 17.26 27.60 29.93
#